data_AF-A0A7C1QL81-F1
#
_entry.id   AF-A0A7C1QL81-F1
#
_cell.length_a   1.000
_cell.length_b   1.000
_cell.length_c   1.000
_cell.angle_alpha   90.00
_cell.angle_beta   90.00
_cell.angle_gamma   90.00
#
_symmetry.space_group_name_H-M   'P 1'
#
loop_
_entity.id
_entity.type
_entity.pdbx_description
1 polymer ?
#
loop_
_entity_poly.entity_id
_entity_poly.type
_entity_poly.pdbx_seq_one_letter_code
_entity_poly.pdbx_strand_id
1 'polypeptide(L)'
;MIVPQMALLSPTPALVVRFAFTALIFYGGLGFLGIKLSQKLGSPDIWDTKISNRQRILIPAIVGVLIGIFFLLANVLFSRFHSLGAYSRMSFPVSFLASANAAIGEEIMVRLFFIPFLMWLIHHVILKGKWRNQVFWICVGISASAFVYLHVLWIMLQMGWRTIAAFPPAFLAEIIILNTVLSLFAAYYFRKFGFLASVGIHFWADVVWLVIRGIV
;
A
#
# COMPACT_ATOMS: atom_id res chain seq x y z
N MET A 1 3.80 30.46 0.34
CA MET A 1 2.89 30.28 1.48
C MET A 1 3.66 29.50 2.54
N ILE A 2 4.10 30.16 3.61
CA ILE A 2 4.85 29.53 4.69
C ILE A 2 3.81 28.81 5.55
N VAL A 3 3.80 27.47 5.52
CA VAL A 3 3.02 26.69 6.49
C VAL A 3 3.59 27.06 7.87
N PRO A 4 2.78 27.55 8.83
CA PRO A 4 3.29 27.78 10.17
C PRO A 4 3.89 26.46 10.64
N GLN A 5 5.14 26.47 11.09
CA GLN A 5 5.66 25.37 11.90
C GLN A 5 4.68 25.23 13.05
N MET A 6 3.79 24.23 12.99
CA MET A 6 3.11 23.75 14.18
C MET A 6 4.24 23.50 15.17
N ALA A 7 4.25 24.26 16.26
CA ALA A 7 5.00 23.86 17.43
C ALA A 7 4.53 22.44 17.73
N LEU A 8 5.33 21.45 17.34
CA LEU A 8 5.07 20.05 17.60
C LEU A 8 5.17 19.93 19.11
N LEU A 9 4.06 20.14 19.81
CA LEU A 9 3.89 19.68 21.16
C LEU A 9 4.23 18.20 21.11
N SER A 10 5.33 17.81 21.76
CA SER A 10 5.68 16.40 21.88
C SER A 10 4.44 15.67 22.38
N PRO A 11 3.94 14.67 21.63
CA PRO A 11 2.71 14.00 22.02
C PRO A 11 2.88 13.46 23.43
N THR A 12 1.87 13.70 24.27
CA THR A 12 1.95 13.24 25.67
C THR A 12 2.12 11.72 25.68
N PRO A 13 2.85 11.13 26.64
CA PRO A 13 3.01 9.68 26.73
C PRO A 13 1.67 8.93 26.68
N ALA A 14 0.63 9.51 27.29
CA ALA A 14 -0.73 8.98 27.23
C ALA A 14 -1.31 8.94 25.80
N LEU A 15 -1.07 9.97 24.98
CA LEU A 15 -1.52 9.99 23.59
C LEU A 15 -0.79 8.93 22.76
N VAL A 16 0.52 8.78 22.96
CA VAL A 16 1.34 7.75 22.28
C VAL A 16 0.82 6.35 22.61
N VAL A 17 0.61 6.05 23.89
CA VAL A 17 0.08 4.74 24.33
C VAL A 17 -1.30 4.46 23.73
N ARG A 18 -2.19 5.46 23.69
CA ARG A 18 -3.51 5.33 23.07
C ARG A 18 -3.40 4.98 21.59
N PHE A 19 -2.58 5.71 20.84
CA PHE A 19 -2.38 5.41 19.41
C PHE A 19 -1.76 4.04 19.18
N ALA A 20 -0.77 3.65 19.99
CA ALA A 20 -0.16 2.31 19.88
C ALA A 20 -1.19 1.21 20.15
N PHE A 21 -2.02 1.37 21.18
CA PHE A 21 -3.07 0.40 21.52
C PHE A 21 -4.15 0.32 20.44
N THR A 22 -4.61 1.47 19.93
CA THR A 22 -5.55 1.51 18.80
C THR A 22 -4.97 0.87 17.55
N ALA A 23 -3.71 1.16 17.22
CA ALA A 23 -3.02 0.55 16.08
C ALA A 23 -2.89 -0.97 16.26
N LEU A 24 -2.54 -1.45 17.46
CA LEU A 24 -2.44 -2.88 17.74
C LEU A 24 -3.79 -3.59 17.56
N ILE A 25 -4.87 -3.04 18.10
CA ILE A 25 -6.20 -3.63 17.94
C ILE A 25 -6.62 -3.62 16.48
N PHE A 26 -6.41 -2.49 15.79
CA PHE A 26 -6.87 -2.32 14.43
C PHE A 26 -6.05 -3.19 13.45
N TYR A 27 -4.74 -2.97 13.35
CA TYR A 27 -3.89 -3.74 12.44
C TYR A 27 -3.74 -5.20 12.89
N GLY A 28 -3.63 -5.47 14.20
CA GLY A 28 -3.55 -6.83 14.73
C GLY A 28 -4.85 -7.61 14.51
N GLY A 29 -6.01 -6.97 14.75
CA GLY A 29 -7.32 -7.57 14.50
C GLY A 29 -7.55 -7.84 13.02
N LEU A 30 -7.31 -6.86 12.15
CA LEU A 30 -7.43 -7.02 10.69
C LEU A 30 -6.44 -8.06 10.17
N GLY A 31 -5.19 -8.06 10.64
CA GLY A 31 -4.18 -9.03 10.26
C GLY A 31 -4.57 -10.44 10.66
N PHE A 32 -5.05 -10.65 11.89
CA PHE A 32 -5.52 -11.96 12.36
C PHE A 32 -6.70 -12.47 11.53
N LEU A 33 -7.74 -11.64 11.35
CA LEU A 33 -8.91 -12.00 10.54
C LEU A 33 -8.51 -12.28 9.08
N GLY A 34 -7.63 -11.45 8.54
CA GLY A 34 -7.11 -11.59 7.18
C GLY A 34 -6.36 -12.90 6.97
N ILE A 35 -5.48 -13.30 7.90
CA ILE A 35 -4.79 -14.60 7.86
C ILE A 35 -5.81 -15.73 7.85
N LYS A 36 -6.79 -15.72 8.77
CA LYS A 36 -7.80 -16.78 8.86
C LYS A 36 -8.64 -16.90 7.59
N LEU A 37 -9.07 -15.77 7.02
CA LEU A 37 -9.84 -15.75 5.76
C LEU A 37 -8.98 -16.20 4.58
N SER A 38 -7.75 -15.71 4.49
CA SER A 38 -6.80 -16.06 3.42
C SER A 38 -6.49 -17.56 3.40
N GLN A 39 -6.23 -18.15 4.57
CA GLN A 39 -6.03 -19.60 4.72
C GLN A 39 -7.28 -20.40 4.33
N LYS A 40 -8.47 -19.96 4.79
CA LYS A 40 -9.75 -20.58 4.40
C LYS A 40 -9.99 -20.55 2.89
N LEU A 41 -9.52 -19.50 2.21
CA LEU A 41 -9.60 -19.33 0.77
C LEU A 41 -8.46 -20.00 0.01
N GLY A 42 -7.55 -20.72 0.69
CA GLY A 42 -6.47 -21.50 0.09
C GLY A 42 -5.31 -20.68 -0.46
N SER A 43 -5.08 -19.46 0.05
CA SER A 43 -3.85 -18.72 -0.20
C SER A 43 -2.67 -19.32 0.59
N PRO A 44 -1.42 -19.13 0.14
CA PRO A 44 -0.25 -19.57 0.90
C PRO A 44 -0.17 -18.89 2.27
N ASP A 45 0.22 -19.67 3.28
CA ASP A 45 0.51 -19.15 4.61
C ASP A 45 1.83 -18.35 4.61
N ILE A 46 2.05 -17.51 5.62
CA ILE A 46 3.24 -16.64 5.75
C ILE A 46 4.54 -17.48 5.63
N TRP A 47 4.56 -18.63 6.31
CA TRP A 47 5.71 -19.54 6.37
C TRP A 47 5.47 -20.85 5.62
N ASP A 48 4.63 -20.84 4.58
CA ASP A 48 4.35 -22.03 3.76
C ASP A 48 5.66 -22.64 3.21
N THR A 49 5.95 -23.88 3.58
CA THR A 49 7.19 -24.59 3.19
C THR A 49 7.26 -24.90 1.70
N LYS A 50 6.13 -24.82 0.98
CA LYS A 50 6.08 -24.97 -0.48
C LYS A 50 6.57 -23.73 -1.22
N ILE A 51 6.63 -22.59 -0.54
CA ILE A 51 7.11 -21.32 -1.10
C ILE A 51 8.58 -21.13 -0.72
N SER A 52 9.45 -21.17 -1.72
CA SER A 52 10.89 -20.94 -1.53
C SER A 52 11.19 -19.50 -1.11
N ASN A 53 12.32 -19.28 -0.44
CA ASN A 53 12.78 -17.92 -0.09
C ASN A 53 13.00 -17.04 -1.32
N ARG A 54 13.33 -17.64 -2.48
CA ARG A 54 13.40 -16.91 -3.75
C ARG A 54 12.04 -16.32 -4.13
N GLN A 55 10.96 -17.08 -3.96
CA GLN A 55 9.60 -16.63 -4.27
C GLN A 55 9.04 -15.68 -3.20
N ARG A 56 9.38 -15.90 -1.93
CA ARG A 56 8.91 -15.11 -0.79
C ARG A 56 9.62 -13.76 -0.65
N ILE A 57 10.91 -13.69 -1.00
CA ILE A 57 11.76 -12.53 -0.69
C ILE A 57 12.40 -11.97 -1.97
N LEU A 58 13.21 -12.76 -2.68
CA LEU A 58 14.04 -12.24 -3.77
C LEU A 58 13.22 -11.72 -4.96
N ILE A 59 12.24 -12.51 -5.44
CA ILE A 59 11.38 -12.12 -6.56
C ILE A 59 10.56 -10.86 -6.20
N PRO A 60 9.86 -10.82 -5.05
CA PRO A 60 9.20 -9.60 -4.56
C PRO A 60 10.11 -8.38 -4.51
N ALA A 61 11.35 -8.53 -4.05
CA ALA A 61 12.31 -7.43 -4.01
C ALA A 61 12.65 -6.91 -5.39
N ILE A 62 12.96 -7.81 -6.34
CA ILE A 62 13.25 -7.42 -7.73
C ILE A 62 12.05 -6.72 -8.36
N VAL A 63 10.84 -7.27 -8.20
CA VAL A 63 9.61 -6.67 -8.73
C VAL A 63 9.34 -5.30 -8.10
N GLY A 64 9.49 -5.18 -6.78
CA GLY A 64 9.36 -3.91 -6.07
C GLY A 64 10.35 -2.86 -6.57
N VAL A 65 11.62 -3.22 -6.74
CA VAL A 65 12.65 -2.32 -7.30
C VAL A 65 12.26 -1.85 -8.70
N LEU A 66 11.81 -2.74 -9.58
CA LEU A 66 11.37 -2.37 -10.93
C LEU A 66 10.16 -1.43 -10.91
N ILE A 67 9.19 -1.67 -10.02
CA ILE A 67 8.04 -0.77 -9.83
C ILE A 67 8.49 0.59 -9.28
N GLY A 68 9.41 0.62 -8.33
CA GLY A 68 9.97 1.86 -7.80
C GLY A 68 10.72 2.66 -8.87
N ILE A 69 11.48 2.01 -9.76
CA ILE A 69 12.11 2.67 -10.92
C ILE A 69 11.02 3.25 -11.83
N PHE A 70 9.96 2.49 -12.11
CA PHE A 70 8.82 2.98 -12.86
C PHE A 70 8.19 4.22 -12.20
N PHE A 71 8.03 4.23 -10.87
CA PHE A 71 7.52 5.39 -10.13
C PHE A 71 8.42 6.62 -10.34
N LEU A 72 9.73 6.46 -10.19
CA LEU A 72 10.70 7.54 -10.42
C LEU A 72 10.56 8.14 -11.82
N LEU A 73 10.49 7.31 -12.85
CA LEU A 73 10.35 7.75 -14.24
C LEU A 73 9.00 8.43 -14.50
N ALA A 74 7.91 7.84 -13.99
CA ALA A 74 6.57 8.40 -14.11
C ALA A 74 6.51 9.80 -13.49
N ASN A 75 7.07 10.00 -12.30
CA ASN A 75 7.11 11.34 -11.71
C ASN A 75 7.94 12.32 -12.52
N VAL A 76 9.11 11.92 -13.05
CA VAL A 76 9.91 12.82 -13.90
C VAL A 76 9.13 13.26 -15.14
N LEU A 77 8.24 12.40 -15.64
CA LEU A 77 7.33 12.71 -16.73
C LEU A 77 6.19 13.63 -16.27
N PHE A 78 5.45 13.26 -15.22
CA PHE A 78 4.26 13.98 -14.76
C PHE A 78 4.58 15.35 -14.16
N SER A 79 5.73 15.51 -13.50
CA SER A 79 6.16 16.78 -12.92
C SER A 79 6.38 17.89 -13.95
N ARG A 80 6.51 17.56 -15.23
CA ARG A 80 6.57 18.55 -16.32
C ARG A 80 5.23 19.24 -16.57
N PHE A 81 4.15 18.67 -16.07
CA PHE A 81 2.78 19.13 -16.30
C PHE A 81 2.14 19.76 -15.06
N HIS A 82 2.88 19.91 -13.97
CA HIS A 82 2.40 20.60 -12.77
C HIS A 82 3.55 21.20 -11.94
N SER A 83 3.28 22.28 -11.21
CA SER A 83 4.29 23.03 -10.45
C SER A 83 4.47 22.57 -8.99
N LEU A 84 3.87 21.44 -8.59
CA LEU A 84 3.89 20.96 -7.20
C LEU A 84 5.27 20.47 -6.70
N GLY A 85 6.27 20.38 -7.58
CA GLY A 85 7.61 19.87 -7.23
C GLY A 85 7.59 18.40 -6.80
N ALA A 86 8.69 17.95 -6.17
CA ALA A 86 8.74 16.63 -5.57
C ALA A 86 7.96 16.62 -4.25
N TYR A 87 6.85 15.90 -4.21
CA TYR A 87 6.03 15.71 -3.02
C TYR A 87 6.74 14.75 -2.05
N SER A 88 7.08 15.24 -0.86
CA SER A 88 7.79 14.53 0.23
C SER A 88 9.28 14.20 -0.03
N ARG A 89 10.17 14.91 0.68
CA ARG A 89 11.57 14.48 0.87
C ARG A 89 11.77 14.11 2.33
N MET A 90 11.43 12.87 2.67
CA MET A 90 11.80 12.34 3.98
C MET A 90 13.28 11.92 3.93
N SER A 91 14.09 12.44 4.85
CA SER A 91 15.50 12.10 4.91
C SER A 91 15.72 10.66 5.36
N PHE A 92 16.82 10.06 4.90
CA PHE A 92 17.31 8.81 5.47
C PHE A 92 17.79 9.07 6.92
N PRO A 93 17.52 8.17 7.89
CA PRO A 93 16.91 6.84 7.76
C PRO A 93 15.38 6.80 7.95
N VAL A 94 14.73 7.94 8.19
CA VAL A 94 13.29 7.98 8.50
C VAL A 94 12.46 7.44 7.32
N SER A 95 12.86 7.75 6.09
CA SER A 95 12.20 7.25 4.87
C SER A 95 12.17 5.72 4.78
N PHE A 96 13.20 5.03 5.26
CA PHE A 96 13.25 3.57 5.28
C PHE A 96 12.24 2.98 6.26
N LEU A 97 12.16 3.53 7.47
CA LEU A 97 11.20 3.10 8.49
C LEU A 97 9.75 3.42 8.07
N ALA A 98 9.53 4.57 7.44
CA ALA A 98 8.24 4.93 6.88
C ALA A 98 7.81 3.94 5.78
N SER A 99 8.74 3.56 4.88
CA SER A 99 8.51 2.55 3.83
C SER A 99 8.12 1.20 4.43
N ALA A 100 8.82 0.75 5.48
CA ALA A 100 8.51 -0.51 6.16
C ALA A 100 7.12 -0.47 6.81
N ASN A 101 6.81 0.63 7.51
CA ASN A 101 5.53 0.79 8.20
C ASN A 101 4.36 0.89 7.21
N ALA A 102 4.50 1.67 6.14
CA ALA A 102 3.50 1.79 5.09
C ALA A 102 3.27 0.44 4.41
N ALA A 103 4.34 -0.22 3.94
CA ALA A 103 4.24 -1.51 3.28
C ALA A 103 3.59 -2.59 4.16
N ILE A 104 3.90 -2.66 5.46
CA ILE A 104 3.25 -3.65 6.33
C ILE A 104 1.79 -3.26 6.61
N GLY A 105 1.56 -2.02 7.05
CA GLY A 105 0.24 -1.58 7.49
C GLY A 105 -0.78 -1.58 6.35
N GLU A 106 -0.42 -1.00 5.20
CA GLU A 106 -1.30 -0.93 4.05
C GLU A 106 -1.59 -2.33 3.51
N GLU A 107 -0.58 -3.20 3.37
CA GLU A 107 -0.80 -4.57 2.91
C GLU A 107 -1.68 -5.39 3.87
N ILE A 108 -1.59 -5.18 5.19
CA ILE A 108 -2.52 -5.79 6.15
C ILE A 108 -3.96 -5.38 5.81
N MET A 109 -4.19 -4.08 5.61
CA MET A 109 -5.53 -3.56 5.37
C MET A 109 -6.07 -4.00 4.01
N VAL A 110 -5.36 -3.71 2.92
CA VAL A 110 -5.92 -3.82 1.56
C VAL A 110 -5.68 -5.16 0.89
N ARG A 111 -4.66 -5.95 1.29
CA ARG A 111 -4.34 -7.24 0.66
C ARG A 111 -4.65 -8.42 1.59
N LEU A 112 -4.19 -8.39 2.84
CA LEU A 112 -4.39 -9.50 3.77
C LEU A 112 -5.82 -9.58 4.29
N PHE A 113 -6.44 -8.44 4.61
CA PHE A 113 -7.82 -8.40 5.07
C PHE A 113 -8.82 -8.16 3.93
N PHE A 114 -8.73 -7.01 3.26
CA PHE A 114 -9.81 -6.55 2.37
C PHE A 114 -10.07 -7.49 1.18
N ILE A 115 -9.02 -7.95 0.48
CA ILE A 115 -9.18 -8.89 -0.64
C ILE A 115 -9.78 -10.24 -0.16
N PRO A 116 -9.22 -10.94 0.84
CA PRO A 116 -9.83 -12.15 1.39
C PRO A 116 -11.24 -11.96 1.93
N PHE A 117 -11.54 -10.84 2.56
CA PHE A 117 -12.89 -10.52 3.01
C PHE A 117 -13.88 -10.42 1.83
N LEU A 118 -13.55 -9.64 0.80
CA LEU A 118 -14.38 -9.53 -0.40
C LEU A 118 -14.51 -10.87 -1.14
N MET A 119 -13.42 -11.63 -1.22
CA MET A 119 -13.43 -12.96 -1.81
C MET A 119 -14.34 -13.91 -1.03
N TRP A 120 -14.26 -13.92 0.31
CA TRP A 120 -15.16 -14.72 1.12
C TRP A 120 -16.62 -14.29 0.91
N LEU A 121 -16.90 -13.00 0.95
CA LEU A 121 -18.27 -12.50 0.77
C LEU A 121 -18.82 -12.82 -0.63
N ILE A 122 -18.10 -12.46 -1.68
CA ILE A 122 -18.62 -12.57 -3.05
C ILE A 122 -18.52 -14.02 -3.54
N HIS A 123 -17.35 -14.64 -3.47
CA HIS A 123 -17.17 -15.98 -4.01
C HIS A 123 -17.82 -17.06 -3.13
N HIS A 124 -17.64 -17.01 -1.80
CA HIS A 124 -18.15 -18.07 -0.93
C HIS A 124 -19.60 -17.86 -0.50
N VAL A 125 -19.98 -16.65 -0.05
CA VAL A 125 -21.34 -16.38 0.44
C VAL A 125 -22.32 -16.14 -0.71
N ILE A 126 -22.04 -15.20 -1.61
CA ILE A 126 -23.00 -14.78 -2.66
C ILE A 126 -23.03 -15.80 -3.82
N LEU A 127 -21.86 -16.17 -4.35
CA LEU A 127 -21.74 -17.01 -5.55
C LEU A 127 -21.56 -18.50 -5.24
N LYS A 128 -21.64 -18.90 -3.97
CA LYS A 128 -21.62 -20.30 -3.51
C LYS A 128 -20.46 -21.13 -4.10
N GLY A 129 -19.27 -20.55 -4.15
CA GLY A 129 -18.06 -21.20 -4.63
C GLY A 129 -17.82 -21.14 -6.15
N LYS A 130 -18.60 -20.37 -6.92
CA LYS A 130 -18.42 -20.25 -8.37
C LYS A 130 -17.44 -19.10 -8.74
N TRP A 131 -16.86 -19.18 -9.94
CA TRP A 131 -16.11 -18.08 -10.58
C TRP A 131 -14.90 -17.54 -9.79
N ARG A 132 -14.21 -18.39 -9.02
CA ARG A 132 -13.14 -17.97 -8.09
C ARG A 132 -12.12 -17.01 -8.71
N ASN A 133 -11.68 -17.29 -9.93
CA ASN A 133 -10.65 -16.47 -10.59
C ASN A 133 -11.16 -15.10 -11.01
N GLN A 134 -12.36 -15.03 -11.59
CA GLN A 134 -13.00 -13.78 -12.01
C GLN A 134 -13.31 -12.92 -10.80
N VAL A 135 -13.89 -13.51 -9.74
CA VAL A 135 -14.19 -12.80 -8.50
C VAL A 135 -12.92 -12.25 -7.87
N PHE A 136 -11.82 -13.01 -7.89
CA PHE A 136 -10.54 -12.51 -7.40
C PHE A 136 -10.12 -11.23 -8.11
N TRP A 137 -10.12 -11.21 -9.44
CA TRP A 137 -9.70 -10.01 -10.19
C TRP A 137 -10.66 -8.83 -10.00
N ILE A 138 -11.96 -9.09 -9.83
CA ILE A 138 -12.93 -8.05 -9.44
C ILE A 138 -12.57 -7.49 -8.05
N CYS A 139 -12.30 -8.33 -7.06
CA CYS A 139 -11.88 -7.91 -5.72
C CYS A 139 -10.57 -7.12 -5.76
N VAL A 140 -9.62 -7.51 -6.61
CA VAL A 140 -8.38 -6.76 -6.84
C VAL A 140 -8.66 -5.38 -7.42
N GLY A 141 -9.56 -5.27 -8.41
CA GLY A 141 -9.96 -3.98 -8.98
C GLY A 141 -10.61 -3.05 -7.95
N ILE A 142 -11.51 -3.59 -7.12
CA ILE A 142 -12.15 -2.85 -6.02
C ILE A 142 -11.09 -2.41 -4.99
N SER A 143 -10.19 -3.30 -4.60
CA SER A 143 -9.10 -2.99 -3.66
C SER A 143 -8.14 -1.93 -4.20
N ALA A 144 -7.74 -2.02 -5.48
CA ALA A 144 -6.91 -1.01 -6.13
C ALA A 144 -7.60 0.36 -6.18
N SER A 145 -8.90 0.39 -6.47
CA SER A 145 -9.69 1.63 -6.48
C SER A 145 -9.77 2.26 -5.09
N ALA A 146 -10.01 1.46 -4.05
CA ALA A 146 -10.00 1.91 -2.67
C ALA A 146 -8.62 2.44 -2.26
N PHE A 147 -7.55 1.75 -2.67
CA PHE A 147 -6.17 2.15 -2.41
C PHE A 147 -5.84 3.52 -3.02
N VAL A 148 -6.20 3.74 -4.28
CA VAL A 148 -6.09 5.04 -4.96
C VAL A 148 -6.90 6.11 -4.22
N TYR A 149 -8.15 5.83 -3.88
CA TYR A 149 -9.02 6.80 -3.20
C TYR A 149 -8.47 7.23 -1.84
N LEU A 150 -7.95 6.28 -1.05
CA LEU A 150 -7.32 6.58 0.24
C LEU A 150 -6.08 7.46 0.08
N HIS A 151 -5.28 7.24 -0.97
CA HIS A 151 -4.14 8.09 -1.29
C HIS A 151 -4.55 9.51 -1.70
N VAL A 152 -5.59 9.65 -2.55
CA VAL A 152 -6.14 10.95 -2.91
C VAL A 152 -6.63 11.69 -1.66
N LEU A 153 -7.39 11.02 -0.79
CA LEU A 153 -7.89 11.63 0.45
C LEU A 153 -6.75 12.04 1.39
N TRP A 154 -5.73 11.19 1.55
CA TRP A 154 -4.56 11.51 2.36
C TRP A 154 -3.82 12.75 1.85
N ILE A 155 -3.58 12.83 0.54
CA ILE A 155 -2.94 13.98 -0.08
C ILE A 155 -3.79 15.25 0.07
N MET A 156 -5.11 15.14 -0.08
CA MET A 156 -6.03 16.26 0.16
C MET A 156 -5.90 16.80 1.58
N LEU A 157 -5.86 15.91 2.57
CA LEU A 157 -5.68 16.27 3.99
C LEU A 157 -4.34 16.97 4.20
N GLN A 158 -3.26 16.44 3.62
CA GLN A 158 -1.91 17.03 3.74
C GLN A 158 -1.79 18.39 3.04
N MET A 159 -2.48 18.59 1.91
CA MET A 159 -2.48 19.85 1.16
C MET A 159 -3.52 20.87 1.64
N GLY A 160 -4.40 20.49 2.58
CA GLY A 160 -5.54 21.31 3.01
C GLY A 160 -6.60 21.51 1.91
N TRP A 161 -6.63 20.64 0.90
CA TRP A 161 -7.60 20.72 -0.20
C TRP A 161 -8.93 20.12 0.21
N ARG A 162 -10.02 20.82 -0.12
CA ARG A 162 -11.39 20.40 0.22
C ARG A 162 -12.10 19.65 -0.89
N THR A 163 -11.59 19.73 -2.12
CA THR A 163 -12.22 19.11 -3.30
C THR A 163 -11.17 18.47 -4.21
N ILE A 164 -11.58 17.42 -4.94
CA ILE A 164 -10.72 16.74 -5.93
C ILE A 164 -10.38 17.66 -7.11
N ALA A 165 -11.23 18.66 -7.40
CA ALA A 165 -10.96 19.65 -8.43
C ALA A 165 -9.71 20.51 -8.17
N ALA A 166 -9.17 20.49 -6.94
CA ALA A 166 -7.93 21.17 -6.61
C ALA A 166 -6.67 20.45 -7.16
N PHE A 167 -6.76 19.18 -7.54
CA PHE A 167 -5.61 18.46 -8.11
C PHE A 167 -5.34 18.93 -9.54
N PRO A 168 -4.07 19.22 -9.89
CA PRO A 168 -3.66 19.25 -11.28
C PRO A 168 -4.00 17.90 -11.93
N PRO A 169 -4.65 17.86 -13.11
CA PRO A 169 -5.07 16.61 -13.73
C PRO A 169 -3.93 15.61 -13.95
N ALA A 170 -2.74 16.10 -14.31
CA ALA A 170 -1.54 15.29 -14.47
C ALA A 170 -1.11 14.62 -13.16
N PHE A 171 -1.19 15.33 -12.03
CA PHE A 171 -0.82 14.79 -10.72
C PHE A 171 -1.85 13.77 -10.22
N LEU A 172 -3.15 14.01 -10.48
CA LEU A 172 -4.18 13.02 -10.19
C LEU A 172 -3.99 11.74 -11.01
N ALA A 173 -3.65 11.87 -12.30
CA ALA A 173 -3.34 10.74 -13.16
C ALA A 173 -2.12 9.96 -12.66
N GLU A 174 -1.07 10.66 -12.21
CA GLU A 174 0.11 10.04 -11.58
C GLU A 174 -0.32 9.20 -10.38
N ILE A 175 -1.04 9.77 -9.41
CA ILE A 175 -1.52 9.05 -8.21
C ILE A 175 -2.29 7.79 -8.60
N ILE A 176 -3.21 7.88 -9.57
CA ILE A 176 -4.00 6.74 -10.04
C ILE A 176 -3.09 5.66 -10.62
N ILE A 177 -2.16 6.02 -11.51
CA ILE A 177 -1.31 5.08 -12.21
C ILE A 177 -0.37 4.36 -11.23
N LEU A 178 0.36 5.11 -10.39
CA LEU A 178 1.35 4.53 -9.48
C LEU A 178 0.69 3.54 -8.52
N ASN A 179 -0.38 3.97 -7.85
CA ASN A 179 -1.09 3.16 -6.86
C ASN A 179 -1.79 1.96 -7.49
N THR A 180 -2.32 2.09 -8.70
CA THR A 180 -2.92 0.96 -9.43
C THR A 180 -1.88 -0.07 -9.80
N VAL A 181 -0.73 0.34 -10.36
CA VAL A 181 0.35 -0.57 -10.74
C VAL A 181 0.86 -1.36 -9.53
N LEU A 182 1.18 -0.67 -8.43
CA LEU A 182 1.61 -1.35 -7.21
C LEU A 182 0.55 -2.31 -6.70
N SER A 183 -0.73 -1.89 -6.67
CA SER A 183 -1.82 -2.73 -6.19
C SER A 183 -2.01 -4.02 -6.98
N LEU A 184 -1.95 -3.94 -8.31
CA LEU A 184 -2.11 -5.11 -9.18
C LEU A 184 -0.99 -6.13 -8.97
N PHE A 185 0.26 -5.66 -8.92
CA PHE A 185 1.41 -6.54 -8.71
C PHE A 185 1.42 -7.13 -7.29
N ALA A 186 1.23 -6.30 -6.26
CA ALA A 186 1.15 -6.76 -4.89
C ALA A 186 0.06 -7.84 -4.72
N ALA A 187 -1.13 -7.63 -5.29
CA ALA A 187 -2.22 -8.61 -5.23
C ALA A 187 -1.96 -9.89 -6.02
N TYR A 188 -1.34 -9.80 -7.20
CA TYR A 188 -0.96 -10.99 -7.98
C TYR A 188 0.03 -11.87 -7.21
N TYR A 189 1.07 -11.26 -6.62
CA TYR A 189 2.08 -11.99 -5.86
C TYR A 189 1.58 -12.42 -4.48
N PHE A 190 0.65 -11.69 -3.86
CA PHE A 190 -0.08 -12.14 -2.67
C PHE A 190 -0.75 -13.48 -2.92
N ARG A 191 -1.52 -13.59 -4.02
CA ARG A 191 -2.21 -14.85 -4.37
C ARG A 191 -1.23 -15.97 -4.70
N LYS A 192 -0.08 -15.64 -5.29
CA LYS A 192 0.89 -16.63 -5.78
C LYS A 192 1.82 -17.16 -4.68
N PHE A 193 2.33 -16.28 -3.82
CA PHE A 193 3.42 -16.56 -2.88
C PHE A 193 3.11 -16.13 -1.44
N GLY A 194 1.91 -15.62 -1.16
CA GLY A 194 1.46 -15.25 0.18
C GLY A 194 1.79 -13.81 0.58
N PHE A 195 1.46 -13.47 1.82
CA PHE A 195 1.47 -12.11 2.35
C PHE A 195 2.85 -11.42 2.29
N LEU A 196 3.93 -12.11 2.63
CA LEU A 196 5.26 -11.52 2.62
C LEU A 196 5.71 -11.08 1.22
N ALA A 197 5.20 -11.71 0.16
CA ALA A 197 5.51 -11.30 -1.19
C ALA A 197 4.88 -9.95 -1.56
N SER A 198 3.66 -9.66 -1.07
CA SER A 198 3.03 -8.37 -1.34
C SER A 198 3.68 -7.25 -0.52
N VAL A 199 3.96 -7.50 0.76
CA VAL A 199 4.76 -6.61 1.62
C VAL A 199 6.12 -6.32 1.02
N GLY A 200 6.82 -7.35 0.52
CA GLY A 200 8.13 -7.18 -0.11
C GLY A 200 8.08 -6.29 -1.34
N ILE A 201 7.11 -6.49 -2.24
CA ILE A 201 6.96 -5.65 -3.44
C ILE A 201 6.75 -4.18 -3.05
N HIS A 202 5.81 -3.93 -2.14
CA HIS A 202 5.47 -2.59 -1.68
C HIS A 202 6.68 -1.93 -1.01
N PHE A 203 7.28 -2.60 -0.04
CA PHE A 203 8.44 -2.09 0.69
C PHE A 203 9.58 -1.69 -0.24
N TRP A 204 9.95 -2.55 -1.19
CA TRP A 204 11.06 -2.25 -2.10
C TRP A 204 10.70 -1.18 -3.14
N ALA A 205 9.44 -1.09 -3.57
CA ALA A 205 8.98 0.02 -4.41
C ALA A 205 9.11 1.36 -3.66
N ASP A 206 8.69 1.41 -2.39
CA ASP A 206 8.79 2.59 -1.54
C ASP A 206 10.25 2.95 -1.23
N VAL A 207 11.11 1.97 -0.96
CA VAL A 207 12.54 2.23 -0.73
C VAL A 207 13.15 2.89 -1.96
N VAL A 208 12.92 2.36 -3.16
CA VAL A 208 13.44 2.96 -4.40
C VAL A 208 12.83 4.34 -4.65
N TRP A 209 11.53 4.49 -4.41
CA TRP A 209 10.82 5.75 -4.63
C TRP A 209 11.21 6.86 -3.63
N LEU A 210 11.21 6.57 -2.33
CA LEU A 210 11.38 7.52 -1.24
C LEU A 210 12.84 7.68 -0.81
N VAL A 211 13.59 6.59 -0.67
CA VAL A 211 14.95 6.65 -0.13
C VAL A 211 15.93 7.20 -1.15
N ILE A 212 15.84 6.77 -2.42
CA ILE A 212 16.72 7.30 -3.47
C ILE A 212 16.46 8.79 -3.69
N ARG A 213 15.21 9.25 -3.59
CA ARG A 213 14.85 10.69 -3.60
C ARG A 213 15.25 11.45 -2.34
N GLY A 214 15.40 10.75 -1.21
CA GLY A 214 15.86 11.36 0.04
C GLY A 214 17.37 11.53 0.11
N ILE A 215 18.12 10.82 -0.75
CA ILE A 215 19.58 10.86 -0.84
C ILE A 215 20.08 11.88 -1.90
N VAL A 216 19.28 12.16 -2.94
CA VAL A 216 19.60 13.07 -4.06
C VAL A 216 18.74 14.33 -4.01
#